data_AF-A0A0G3GS58-F1
#
_entry.id   AF-A0A0G3GS58-F1
#
_cell.length_a   1.000
_cell.length_b   1.000
_cell.length_c   1.000
_cell.angle_alpha   90.00
_cell.angle_beta   90.00
_cell.angle_gamma   90.00
#
_symmetry.space_group_name_H-M   'P 1'
#
loop_
_entity.id
_entity.type
_entity.pdbx_description
1 polymer ?
#
loop_
_entity_poly.entity_id
_entity_poly.type
_entity_poly.pdbx_seq_one_letter_code
_entity_poly.pdbx_strand_id
1 'polypeptide(L)'
;MAGSHKIVPEVHNGVSTLDEPSAAWGWHDIGRGPIQIAGWISVLFLLGFNFGNHHGHVETIWLLTLAALIAIGLLLQLFQPKLSQVRTVTAHNKPEGHVEPHWNYNQHTLQGTHANLSDSQLRALNVDPASVKGELN
;
A
#
# COMPACT_ATOMS: atom_id res chain seq x y z
N MET A 1 -26.38 -32.84 -24.02
CA MET A 1 -25.67 -32.52 -22.77
C MET A 1 -24.59 -31.49 -23.09
N ALA A 2 -24.86 -30.20 -22.89
CA ALA A 2 -23.85 -29.17 -23.08
C ALA A 2 -22.83 -29.28 -21.94
N GLY A 3 -21.58 -29.62 -22.28
CA GLY A 3 -20.49 -29.68 -21.31
C GLY A 3 -20.30 -28.32 -20.65
N SER A 4 -20.33 -28.29 -19.33
CA SER A 4 -20.00 -27.10 -18.54
C SER A 4 -18.56 -26.68 -18.83
N HIS A 5 -18.35 -25.72 -19.73
CA HIS A 5 -17.08 -25.02 -19.93
C HIS A 5 -16.80 -24.10 -18.73
N LYS A 6 -16.59 -24.67 -17.55
CA LYS A 6 -15.94 -23.95 -16.45
C LYS A 6 -14.45 -24.14 -16.63
N ILE A 7 -13.75 -23.06 -16.97
CA ILE A 7 -12.29 -23.02 -16.97
C ILE A 7 -11.87 -23.31 -15.53
N VAL A 8 -11.24 -24.47 -15.31
CA VAL A 8 -10.67 -24.80 -14.00
C VAL A 8 -9.43 -23.92 -13.84
N PRO A 9 -9.36 -23.07 -12.80
CA PRO A 9 -8.15 -22.31 -12.52
C PRO A 9 -6.98 -23.27 -12.32
N GLU A 10 -5.95 -23.12 -13.15
CA GLU A 10 -4.65 -23.71 -12.89
C GLU A 10 -3.80 -22.63 -12.21
N VAL A 11 -3.01 -23.02 -11.21
CA VAL A 11 -2.12 -22.10 -10.50
C VAL A 11 -0.69 -22.45 -10.87
N HIS A 12 0.00 -21.51 -11.51
CA HIS A 12 1.38 -21.63 -11.95
C HIS A 12 2.22 -20.59 -11.20
N ASN A 13 3.23 -21.02 -10.44
CA ASN A 13 4.09 -20.13 -9.65
C ASN A 13 3.28 -19.10 -8.82
N GLY A 14 2.24 -19.58 -8.11
CA GLY A 14 1.42 -18.70 -7.26
C GLY A 14 0.48 -17.74 -8.00
N VAL A 15 0.44 -17.73 -9.33
CA VAL A 15 -0.49 -16.94 -10.16
C VAL A 15 -1.56 -17.86 -10.77
N SER A 16 -2.83 -17.49 -10.66
CA SER A 16 -3.93 -18.25 -11.25
C SER A 16 -4.14 -17.89 -12.72
N THR A 17 -4.48 -18.89 -13.56
CA THR A 17 -4.93 -18.66 -14.94
C THR A 17 -6.24 -17.86 -15.02
N LEU A 18 -6.96 -17.70 -13.91
CA LEU A 18 -8.10 -16.79 -13.81
C LEU A 18 -7.66 -15.33 -13.64
N ASP A 19 -6.56 -15.07 -12.95
CA ASP A 19 -6.01 -13.73 -12.77
C ASP A 19 -5.25 -13.27 -14.01
N GLU A 20 -4.51 -14.20 -14.64
CA GLU A 20 -3.72 -13.95 -15.83
C GLU A 20 -3.70 -15.19 -16.75
N PRO A 21 -4.26 -15.12 -17.96
CA PRO A 21 -4.37 -16.28 -18.85
C PRO A 21 -3.02 -16.85 -19.29
N SER A 22 -1.95 -16.04 -19.27
CA SER A 22 -0.59 -16.50 -19.58
C SER A 22 0.24 -16.88 -18.35
N ALA A 23 -0.39 -17.12 -17.20
CA ALA A 23 0.29 -17.58 -15.97
C ALA A 23 1.19 -18.81 -16.21
N ALA A 24 0.77 -19.72 -17.11
CA ALA A 24 1.55 -20.89 -17.50
C ALA A 24 2.86 -20.58 -18.25
N TRP A 25 2.99 -19.40 -18.88
CA TRP A 25 4.20 -18.99 -19.61
C TRP A 25 5.28 -18.39 -18.69
N GLY A 26 4.96 -18.12 -17.42
CA GLY A 26 5.94 -17.77 -16.39
C GLY A 26 6.45 -16.32 -16.39
N TRP A 27 6.03 -15.46 -17.32
CA TRP A 27 6.40 -14.03 -17.32
C TRP A 27 5.88 -13.26 -16.11
N HIS A 28 4.80 -13.74 -15.49
CA HIS A 28 4.06 -13.01 -14.45
C HIS A 28 4.57 -13.26 -13.04
N ASP A 29 5.35 -14.32 -12.80
CA ASP A 29 6.05 -14.55 -11.55
C ASP A 29 7.52 -14.95 -11.78
N ILE A 30 8.29 -13.98 -12.28
CA ILE A 30 9.74 -14.12 -12.48
C ILE A 30 10.50 -14.28 -11.14
N GLY A 31 9.84 -14.01 -10.00
CA GLY A 31 10.43 -14.10 -8.68
C GLY A 31 11.49 -13.02 -8.40
N ARG A 32 11.88 -12.91 -7.13
CA ARG A 32 12.80 -11.85 -6.68
C ARG A 32 14.25 -12.08 -7.11
N GLY A 33 14.68 -13.34 -7.19
CA GLY A 33 16.07 -13.70 -7.51
C GLY A 33 16.55 -13.17 -8.85
N PRO A 34 15.88 -13.48 -9.98
CA PRO A 34 16.26 -12.99 -11.29
C PRO A 34 16.25 -11.46 -11.40
N ILE A 35 15.28 -10.79 -10.76
CA ILE A 35 15.20 -9.32 -10.69
C ILE A 35 16.44 -8.75 -9.98
N GLN A 36 16.85 -9.34 -8.85
CA GLN A 36 18.03 -8.90 -8.11
C GLN A 36 19.31 -9.08 -8.94
N ILE A 37 19.48 -10.23 -9.61
CA ILE A 37 20.66 -10.51 -10.44
C ILE A 37 20.74 -9.51 -11.60
N ALA A 38 19.65 -9.35 -12.37
CA ALA A 38 19.61 -8.44 -13.51
C ALA A 38 19.84 -6.97 -13.09
N GLY A 39 19.25 -6.58 -11.95
CA GLY A 39 19.43 -5.24 -11.40
C GLY A 39 20.88 -4.95 -11.00
N TRP A 40 21.52 -5.85 -10.25
CA TRP A 40 22.90 -5.66 -9.82
C TRP A 40 23.90 -5.72 -10.98
N ILE A 41 23.65 -6.58 -11.98
CA ILE A 41 24.40 -6.55 -13.24
C ILE A 41 24.30 -5.15 -13.87
N SER A 42 23.08 -4.60 -13.98
CA SER A 42 22.87 -3.26 -14.55
C SER A 42 23.63 -2.16 -13.77
N VAL A 43 23.63 -2.22 -12.44
CA VAL A 43 24.42 -1.30 -11.59
C VAL A 43 25.91 -1.41 -11.91
N LEU A 44 26.45 -2.63 -12.00
CA LEU A 44 27.87 -2.83 -12.32
C LEU A 44 28.25 -2.27 -13.70
N PHE A 45 27.39 -2.44 -14.71
CA PHE A 45 27.61 -1.86 -16.03
C PHE A 45 27.60 -0.32 -16.01
N LEU A 46 26.63 0.29 -15.33
CA LEU A 46 26.56 1.75 -15.20
C LEU A 46 27.80 2.32 -14.49
N LEU A 47 28.29 1.65 -13.46
CA LEU A 47 29.54 2.04 -12.80
C LEU A 47 30.75 1.85 -13.73
N GLY A 48 30.79 0.74 -14.47
CA GLY A 48 31.81 0.45 -15.48
C GLY A 48 31.90 1.52 -16.58
N PHE A 49 30.77 2.07 -17.01
CA PHE A 49 30.73 3.15 -18.02
C PHE A 49 31.35 4.47 -17.56
N ASN A 50 31.77 4.62 -16.30
CA ASN A 50 32.53 5.79 -15.88
C ASN A 50 34.02 5.70 -16.25
N PHE A 51 34.51 4.52 -16.65
CA PHE A 51 35.88 4.32 -17.09
C PHE A 51 35.97 4.46 -18.61
N GLY A 52 36.55 5.56 -19.08
CA GLY A 52 36.63 5.85 -20.51
C GLY A 52 37.08 7.27 -20.80
N ASN A 53 36.90 7.69 -22.05
CA ASN A 53 37.31 9.02 -22.53
C ASN A 53 36.25 10.10 -22.23
N HIS A 54 35.88 10.27 -20.96
CA HIS A 54 34.91 11.28 -20.55
C HIS A 54 35.63 12.59 -20.20
N HIS A 55 35.38 13.65 -20.96
CA HIS A 55 35.89 14.99 -20.65
C HIS A 55 34.90 15.84 -19.83
N GLY A 56 33.60 15.54 -19.93
CA GLY A 56 32.54 16.23 -19.22
C GLY A 56 32.03 15.41 -18.03
N HIS A 57 31.70 16.10 -16.93
CA HIS A 57 31.18 15.45 -15.71
C HIS A 57 29.68 15.15 -15.77
N VAL A 58 28.95 15.71 -16.74
CA VAL A 58 27.49 15.55 -16.84
C VAL A 58 27.12 14.08 -16.99
N GLU A 59 27.83 13.35 -17.85
CA GLU A 59 27.60 11.92 -18.06
C GLU A 59 27.86 11.11 -16.80
N THR A 60 28.99 11.34 -16.13
CA THR A 60 29.35 10.71 -14.86
C THR A 60 28.28 10.93 -13.79
N ILE A 61 27.75 12.15 -13.67
CA ILE A 61 26.68 12.46 -12.71
C ILE A 61 25.42 11.63 -13.01
N TRP A 62 25.02 11.53 -14.28
CA TRP A 62 23.85 10.74 -14.68
C TRP A 62 24.06 9.23 -14.44
N LEU A 63 25.21 8.69 -14.83
CA LEU A 63 25.55 7.28 -14.61
C LEU A 63 25.53 6.91 -13.13
N LEU A 64 26.16 7.74 -12.29
CA LEU A 64 26.16 7.53 -10.84
C LEU A 64 24.77 7.69 -10.22
N THR A 65 23.98 8.67 -10.67
CA THR A 65 22.62 8.89 -10.15
C THR A 65 21.72 7.71 -10.49
N LEU A 66 21.75 7.22 -11.74
CA LEU A 66 20.96 6.06 -12.16
C LEU A 66 21.42 4.78 -11.45
N ALA A 67 22.73 4.56 -11.31
CA ALA A 67 23.28 3.43 -10.56
C ALA A 67 22.79 3.44 -9.10
N ALA A 68 22.84 4.60 -8.44
CA ALA A 68 22.35 4.76 -7.07
C ALA A 68 20.84 4.50 -6.95
N LEU A 69 20.03 5.04 -7.87
CA LEU A 69 18.58 4.83 -7.88
C LEU A 69 18.22 3.36 -8.03
N ILE A 70 18.86 2.64 -8.96
CA ILE A 70 18.62 1.20 -9.16
C ILE A 70 19.07 0.43 -7.91
N ALA A 71 20.26 0.70 -7.38
CA ALA A 71 20.78 0.03 -6.19
C ALA A 71 19.85 0.23 -4.97
N ILE A 72 19.37 1.45 -4.72
CA ILE A 72 18.40 1.73 -3.66
C ILE A 72 17.09 0.96 -3.89
N GLY A 73 16.57 0.96 -5.12
CA GLY A 73 15.37 0.20 -5.47
C GLY A 73 15.52 -1.30 -5.20
N LEU A 74 16.67 -1.88 -5.52
CA LEU A 74 16.98 -3.29 -5.24
C LEU A 74 17.08 -3.58 -3.74
N LEU A 75 17.69 -2.70 -2.97
CA LEU A 75 17.77 -2.84 -1.50
C LEU A 75 16.39 -2.74 -0.86
N LEU A 76 15.55 -1.80 -1.28
CA LEU A 76 14.16 -1.70 -0.82
C LEU A 76 13.38 -2.97 -1.17
N GLN A 77 13.55 -3.47 -2.39
CA GLN A 77 12.93 -4.72 -2.84
C GLN A 77 13.48 -5.94 -2.07
N LEU A 78 14.74 -5.95 -1.63
CA LEU A 78 15.37 -7.04 -0.89
C LEU A 78 14.92 -7.06 0.58
N PHE A 79 14.93 -5.90 1.24
CA PHE A 79 14.63 -5.81 2.66
C PHE A 79 13.13 -5.69 2.95
N GLN A 80 12.33 -5.27 1.97
CA GLN A 80 10.88 -5.03 2.11
C GLN A 80 10.54 -4.37 3.46
N PRO A 81 11.15 -3.20 3.75
CA PRO A 81 10.96 -2.55 5.04
C PRO A 81 9.46 -2.34 5.26
N LYS A 82 8.94 -2.88 6.37
CA LYS A 82 7.56 -2.66 6.77
C LYS A 82 7.44 -1.22 7.25
N LEU A 83 7.03 -0.34 6.34
CA LEU A 83 6.69 1.04 6.69
C LEU A 83 5.50 1.03 7.66
N SER A 84 5.31 2.13 8.39
CA SER A 84 4.12 2.32 9.23
C SER A 84 2.88 2.26 8.35
N GLN A 85 2.21 1.11 8.35
CA GLN A 85 0.94 0.95 7.67
C GLN A 85 -0.15 1.49 8.58
N VAL A 86 -0.90 2.49 8.11
CA VAL A 86 -2.11 2.96 8.80
C VAL A 86 -3.10 1.80 8.79
N ARG A 87 -3.25 1.14 9.94
CA ARG A 87 -4.25 0.08 10.10
C ARG A 87 -5.56 0.74 10.46
N THR A 88 -6.48 0.80 9.51
CA THR A 88 -7.88 1.13 9.84
C THR A 88 -8.42 0.02 10.75
N VAL A 89 -8.90 0.39 11.94
CA VAL A 89 -9.61 -0.54 12.83
C VAL A 89 -10.95 -0.84 12.18
N THR A 90 -11.07 -2.00 11.56
CA THR A 90 -12.32 -2.52 11.01
C THR A 90 -12.93 -3.52 11.97
N ALA A 91 -14.18 -3.93 11.73
CA ALA A 91 -14.84 -4.99 12.50
C ALA A 91 -13.98 -6.26 12.69
N HIS A 92 -13.11 -6.57 11.72
CA HIS A 92 -12.27 -7.77 11.68
C HIS A 92 -10.83 -7.57 12.19
N ASN A 93 -10.38 -6.32 12.40
CA ASN A 93 -9.00 -6.00 12.79
C ASN A 93 -8.98 -5.14 14.06
N LYS A 94 -9.57 -5.71 15.12
CA LYS A 94 -9.65 -5.09 16.44
C LYS A 94 -8.49 -5.61 17.30
N PRO A 95 -7.75 -4.74 18.01
CA PRO A 95 -6.75 -5.20 18.98
C PRO A 95 -7.43 -5.94 20.14
N GLU A 96 -6.69 -6.82 20.83
CA GLU A 96 -7.20 -7.53 22.00
C GLU A 96 -7.69 -6.52 23.06
N GLY A 97 -8.92 -6.74 23.56
CA GLY A 97 -9.57 -5.84 24.51
C GLY A 97 -10.24 -4.61 23.90
N HIS A 98 -10.26 -4.45 22.57
CA HIS A 98 -11.05 -3.39 21.94
C HIS A 98 -12.54 -3.60 22.15
N VAL A 99 -13.16 -2.67 22.87
CA VAL A 99 -14.62 -2.58 23.02
C VAL A 99 -15.12 -1.53 22.05
N GLU A 100 -16.03 -1.93 21.15
CA GLU A 100 -16.65 -0.96 20.24
C GLU A 100 -17.52 0.03 21.03
N PRO A 101 -17.42 1.34 20.74
CA PRO A 101 -18.35 2.31 21.26
C PRO A 101 -19.78 1.96 20.84
N HIS A 102 -20.75 2.16 21.74
CA HIS A 102 -22.17 2.08 21.37
C HIS A 102 -22.55 3.31 20.55
N TRP A 103 -22.31 3.25 19.23
CA TRP A 103 -22.49 4.38 18.31
C TRP A 103 -23.86 5.02 18.39
N ASN A 104 -24.93 4.21 18.36
CA ASN A 104 -26.31 4.70 18.43
C ASN A 104 -26.60 5.41 19.77
N TYR A 105 -26.13 4.85 20.88
CA TYR A 105 -26.31 5.44 22.20
C TYR A 105 -25.54 6.77 22.30
N ASN A 106 -24.25 6.75 21.96
CA ASN A 106 -23.39 7.92 22.00
C ASN A 106 -23.86 9.04 21.08
N GLN A 107 -24.45 8.71 19.93
CA GLN A 107 -25.04 9.71 19.03
C GLN A 107 -26.31 10.31 19.62
N HIS A 108 -27.18 9.49 20.22
CA HIS A 108 -28.41 9.96 20.85
C HIS A 108 -28.17 10.80 22.11
N THR A 109 -27.16 10.45 22.90
CA THR A 109 -26.81 11.15 24.14
C THR A 109 -25.75 12.23 23.95
N LEU A 110 -25.23 12.38 22.73
CA LEU A 110 -24.11 13.28 22.41
C LEU A 110 -22.90 13.04 23.34
N GLN A 111 -22.53 11.77 23.53
CA GLN A 111 -21.40 11.34 24.38
C GLN A 111 -20.28 10.70 23.55
N GLY A 112 -19.13 10.45 24.21
CA GLY A 112 -17.97 9.80 23.59
C GLY A 112 -17.45 10.58 22.38
N THR A 113 -17.38 9.94 21.21
CA THR A 113 -16.98 10.57 19.95
C THR A 113 -17.86 11.76 19.54
N HIS A 114 -19.09 11.83 20.05
CA HIS A 114 -20.05 12.91 19.77
C HIS A 114 -20.11 13.99 20.87
N ALA A 115 -19.24 13.93 21.88
CA ALA A 115 -19.28 14.86 23.01
C ALA A 115 -18.85 16.30 22.66
N ASN A 116 -17.94 16.44 21.68
CA ASN A 116 -17.33 17.72 21.32
C ASN A 116 -17.61 18.07 19.85
N LEU A 117 -18.87 17.96 19.45
CA LEU A 117 -19.29 18.34 18.11
C LEU A 117 -19.35 19.87 17.97
N SER A 118 -18.87 20.38 16.84
CA SER A 118 -19.04 21.78 16.49
C SER A 118 -20.49 22.11 16.16
N ASP A 119 -20.86 23.40 16.21
CA ASP A 119 -22.21 23.85 15.89
C ASP A 119 -22.65 23.44 14.46
N SER A 120 -21.72 23.35 13.51
CA SER A 120 -22.02 22.86 12.16
C SER A 120 -22.25 21.35 12.13
N GLN A 121 -21.50 20.58 12.93
CA GLN A 121 -21.67 19.13 13.05
C GLN A 121 -22.98 18.76 13.76
N LEU A 122 -23.36 19.50 14.81
CA LEU A 122 -24.65 19.33 15.48
C LEU A 122 -25.82 19.57 14.52
N ARG A 123 -25.77 20.67 13.73
CA ARG A 123 -26.79 20.95 12.71
C ARG A 123 -26.86 19.87 11.63
N ALA A 124 -25.72 19.29 11.24
CA ALA A 124 -25.69 18.17 10.28
C ALA A 124 -26.40 16.91 10.82
N LEU A 125 -26.46 16.75 12.15
CA LEU A 125 -27.22 15.69 12.82
C LEU A 125 -28.67 16.11 13.12
N ASN A 126 -29.13 17.25 12.60
CA ASN A 126 -30.43 17.86 12.90
C ASN A 126 -30.62 18.18 14.41
N VAL A 127 -29.52 18.47 15.12
CA VAL A 127 -29.53 18.93 16.51
C VAL A 127 -29.29 20.45 16.54
N ASP A 128 -30.11 21.19 17.27
CA ASP A 128 -29.90 22.62 17.49
C ASP A 128 -28.74 22.83 18.48
N PRO A 129 -27.65 23.53 18.11
CA PRO A 129 -26.56 23.81 19.04
C PRO A 129 -26.98 24.57 20.31
N ALA A 130 -28.06 25.35 20.23
CA ALA A 130 -28.56 26.12 21.37
C ALA A 130 -29.16 25.21 22.46
N SER A 131 -29.80 24.09 22.10
CA SER A 131 -30.40 23.17 23.08
C SER A 131 -29.34 22.42 23.88
N VAL A 132 -28.19 22.11 23.28
CA VAL A 132 -27.08 21.39 23.93
C VAL A 132 -26.31 22.30 24.89
N LYS A 133 -26.03 23.54 24.49
CA LYS A 133 -25.30 24.52 25.33
C LYS A 133 -26.14 25.07 26.47
N GLY A 134 -27.48 25.06 26.32
CA GLY A 134 -28.42 25.49 27.34
C GLY A 134 -28.44 24.61 28.59
N GLU A 135 -28.05 23.34 28.49
CA GLU A 135 -28.03 22.38 29.61
C GLU A 135 -26.74 22.41 30.45
N LEU A 136 -25.73 23.21 30.06
CA LEU A 136 -24.44 23.29 30.74
C LEU A 136 -24.27 24.57 31.60
N ASN A 137 -25.36 25.32 31.83
CA ASN A 137 -25.40 26.48 32.75
C ASN A 137 -26.27 26.20 33.97
#